data_AF-A0A2H0S336-F1
#
_entry.id   AF-A0A2H0S336-F1
#
_cell.length_a   1.000
_cell.length_b   1.000
_cell.length_c   1.000
_cell.angle_alpha   90.00
_cell.angle_beta   90.00
_cell.angle_gamma   90.00
#
_symmetry.space_group_name_H-M   'P 1'
#
loop_
_entity.id
_entity.type
_entity.pdbx_description
1 polymer ?
#
loop_
_entity_poly.entity_id
_entity_poly.type
_entity_poly.pdbx_seq_one_letter_code
_entity_poly.pdbx_strand_id
1 'polypeptide(L)'
;MGIVWVLLLKYLKKDVFSFLNTVVATLVTIWISIGIWQFTQNRQREKMVNTTTAELNDTYDQLTLEGGVEIFGKKINGAYLQPIALEQAAQSGHFSSGITEDMMKLSRDIRAYDMYLTFLLGAISNGNLQAVNLAIANLNEAKKVILQNIPAVREKINQPNVSS
;
A
#
# COMPACT_ATOMS: atom_id res chain seq x y z
N MET A 1 -49.66 5.21 54.95
CA MET A 1 -48.21 5.11 54.62
C MET A 1 -47.88 4.17 53.45
N GLY A 2 -48.73 3.21 53.05
CA GLY A 2 -48.39 2.25 51.98
C GLY A 2 -48.27 2.81 50.56
N ILE A 3 -49.01 3.87 50.21
CA ILE A 3 -49.05 4.43 48.84
C ILE A 3 -47.73 5.14 48.48
N VAL A 4 -47.10 5.80 49.45
CA VAL A 4 -45.82 6.50 49.27
C VAL A 4 -44.69 5.50 48.98
N TRP A 5 -44.67 4.37 49.69
CA TRP A 5 -43.69 3.30 49.49
C TRP A 5 -43.82 2.61 48.12
N VAL A 6 -45.04 2.39 47.64
CA VAL A 6 -45.31 1.81 46.32
C VAL A 6 -44.91 2.77 45.18
N LEU A 7 -45.12 4.09 45.37
CA LEU A 7 -44.69 5.10 44.40
C LEU A 7 -43.16 5.23 44.36
N LEU A 8 -42.48 5.20 45.52
CA LEU A 8 -41.03 5.21 45.62
C LEU A 8 -40.39 4.00 44.93
N LEU A 9 -40.94 2.79 45.12
CA LEU A 9 -40.47 1.58 44.44
C LEU A 9 -40.68 1.63 42.92
N LYS A 10 -41.78 2.24 42.44
CA LYS A 10 -42.02 2.43 41.00
C LYS A 10 -41.06 3.44 40.39
N TYR A 11 -40.76 4.54 41.10
CA TYR A 11 -39.82 5.56 40.63
C TYR A 11 -38.39 5.02 40.58
N LEU A 12 -37.93 4.36 41.66
CA LEU A 12 -36.62 3.68 41.71
C LEU A 12 -36.47 2.64 40.61
N LYS A 13 -37.51 1.82 40.35
CA LYS A 13 -37.46 0.87 39.23
C LYS A 13 -37.34 1.59 37.89
N LYS A 14 -38.12 2.65 37.65
CA LYS A 14 -38.10 3.39 36.38
C LYS A 14 -36.73 4.02 36.10
N ASP A 15 -36.12 4.66 37.10
CA ASP A 15 -34.82 5.30 36.96
C ASP A 15 -33.70 4.26 36.76
N VAL A 16 -33.75 3.14 37.50
CA VAL A 16 -32.80 2.02 37.32
C VAL A 16 -32.93 1.36 35.95
N PHE A 17 -34.16 1.12 35.47
CA PHE A 17 -34.39 0.59 34.12
C PHE A 17 -33.95 1.58 33.02
N SER A 18 -34.18 2.88 33.21
CA SER A 18 -33.73 3.91 32.28
C SER A 18 -32.20 4.01 32.24
N PHE A 19 -31.54 3.89 33.39
CA PHE A 19 -30.08 3.83 33.48
C PHE A 19 -29.53 2.59 32.78
N LEU A 20 -30.07 1.39 33.07
CA LEU A 20 -29.71 0.14 32.40
C LEU A 20 -29.88 0.21 30.89
N ASN A 21 -31.00 0.76 30.41
CA ASN A 21 -31.23 0.94 28.98
C ASN A 21 -30.19 1.88 28.35
N THR A 22 -29.81 2.95 29.04
CA THR A 22 -28.75 3.86 28.57
C THR A 22 -27.40 3.16 28.49
N VAL A 23 -27.04 2.38 29.50
CA VAL A 23 -25.79 1.60 29.52
C VAL A 23 -25.77 0.57 28.39
N VAL A 24 -26.84 -0.20 28.22
CA VAL A 24 -26.95 -1.20 27.13
C VAL A 24 -26.90 -0.52 25.77
N ALA A 25 -27.64 0.57 25.56
CA ALA A 25 -27.61 1.33 24.32
C ALA A 25 -26.21 1.88 24.01
N THR A 26 -25.49 2.35 25.04
CA THR A 26 -24.12 2.85 24.89
C THR A 26 -23.17 1.71 24.49
N LEU A 27 -23.24 0.56 25.16
CA LEU A 27 -22.44 -0.61 24.82
C LEU A 27 -22.72 -1.10 23.39
N VAL A 28 -24.00 -1.20 23.00
CA VAL A 28 -24.40 -1.59 21.64
C VAL A 28 -23.86 -0.60 20.61
N THR A 29 -23.93 0.70 20.90
CA THR A 29 -23.40 1.75 20.01
C THR A 29 -21.88 1.63 19.83
N ILE A 30 -21.14 1.35 20.91
CA ILE A 30 -19.69 1.11 20.86
C ILE A 30 -19.39 -0.12 19.98
N TRP A 31 -20.09 -1.24 20.19
CA TRP A 31 -19.90 -2.46 19.39
C TRP A 31 -20.18 -2.24 17.91
N ILE A 32 -21.28 -1.56 17.57
CA ILE A 32 -21.60 -1.21 16.18
C ILE A 32 -20.50 -0.31 15.59
N SER A 33 -20.02 0.68 16.34
CA SER A 33 -18.96 1.59 15.89
C SER A 33 -17.65 0.86 15.61
N ILE A 34 -17.25 -0.08 16.48
CA ILE A 34 -16.09 -0.95 16.26
C ILE A 34 -16.27 -1.79 15.00
N GLY A 35 -17.45 -2.40 14.82
CA GLY A 35 -17.75 -3.20 13.63
C GLY A 35 -17.66 -2.39 12.33
N ILE A 36 -18.24 -1.19 12.30
CA ILE A 36 -18.17 -0.29 11.13
C ILE A 36 -16.72 0.12 10.84
N TRP A 37 -15.94 0.44 11.88
CA TRP A 37 -14.55 0.81 11.73
C TRP A 37 -13.71 -0.34 11.14
N GLN A 38 -13.83 -1.55 11.70
CA GLN A 38 -13.13 -2.73 11.19
C GLN A 38 -13.52 -3.05 9.73
N PHE A 39 -14.81 -2.96 9.40
CA PHE A 39 -15.28 -3.18 8.03
C PHE A 39 -14.69 -2.18 7.04
N THR A 40 -14.63 -0.89 7.43
CA THR A 40 -14.06 0.17 6.61
C THR A 40 -12.55 -0.02 6.39
N GLN A 41 -11.82 -0.37 7.45
CA GLN A 41 -10.39 -0.66 7.41
C GLN A 41 -10.07 -1.83 6.46
N ASN A 42 -10.83 -2.93 6.55
CA ASN A 42 -10.63 -4.09 5.69
C ASN A 42 -10.86 -3.76 4.21
N ARG A 43 -11.91 -2.99 3.88
CA ARG A 43 -12.16 -2.53 2.50
C ARG A 43 -11.07 -1.62 1.97
N GLN A 44 -10.56 -0.71 2.79
CA GLN A 44 -9.46 0.18 2.39
C GLN A 44 -8.19 -0.62 2.10
N ARG A 45 -7.86 -1.58 2.97
CA ARG A 45 -6.74 -2.50 2.76
C ARG A 45 -6.89 -3.31 1.48
N GLU A 46 -8.05 -3.92 1.25
CA GLU A 46 -8.32 -4.70 0.03
C GLU A 46 -8.14 -3.85 -1.23
N LYS A 47 -8.67 -2.62 -1.22
CA LYS A 47 -8.48 -1.68 -2.33
C LYS A 47 -7.00 -1.38 -2.56
N MET A 48 -6.21 -1.16 -1.51
CA MET A 48 -4.77 -0.92 -1.65
C MET A 48 -4.03 -2.14 -2.17
N VAL A 49 -4.31 -3.34 -1.66
CA VAL A 49 -3.72 -4.58 -2.17
C VAL A 49 -3.99 -4.73 -3.67
N ASN A 50 -5.22 -4.50 -4.12
CA ASN A 50 -5.58 -4.61 -5.53
C ASN A 50 -4.84 -3.57 -6.39
N THR A 51 -4.83 -2.29 -5.98
CA THR A 51 -4.16 -1.23 -6.74
C THR A 51 -2.65 -1.44 -6.78
N THR A 52 -2.02 -1.76 -5.65
CA THR A 52 -0.57 -2.02 -5.58
C THR A 52 -0.19 -3.27 -6.35
N THR A 53 -1.01 -4.33 -6.32
CA THR A 53 -0.77 -5.53 -7.12
C THR A 53 -0.86 -5.22 -8.62
N ALA A 54 -1.83 -4.40 -9.04
CA ALA A 54 -1.94 -3.97 -10.43
C ALA A 54 -0.71 -3.17 -10.87
N GLU A 55 -0.26 -2.17 -10.07
CA GLU A 55 0.95 -1.39 -10.37
C GLU A 55 2.20 -2.28 -10.45
N LEU A 56 2.35 -3.26 -9.55
CA LEU A 56 3.44 -4.23 -9.56
C LEU A 56 3.42 -5.14 -10.78
N ASN A 57 2.23 -5.51 -11.27
CA ASN A 57 2.07 -6.30 -12.49
C ASN A 57 2.45 -5.46 -13.72
N ASP A 58 1.88 -4.27 -13.82
CA ASP A 58 2.17 -3.34 -14.93
C ASP A 58 3.66 -3.02 -15.00
N THR A 59 4.31 -2.77 -13.85
CA THR A 59 5.75 -2.55 -13.77
C THR A 59 6.55 -3.77 -14.24
N TYR A 60 6.15 -4.96 -13.81
CA TYR A 60 6.81 -6.21 -14.21
C TYR A 60 6.69 -6.44 -15.72
N ASP A 61 5.50 -6.24 -16.27
CA ASP A 61 5.22 -6.45 -17.69
C ASP A 61 5.97 -5.41 -18.54
N GLN A 62 5.96 -4.13 -18.14
CA GLN A 62 6.74 -3.07 -18.81
C GLN A 62 8.25 -3.36 -18.80
N LEU A 63 8.78 -3.88 -17.70
CA LEU A 63 10.20 -4.21 -17.61
C LEU A 63 10.55 -5.52 -18.33
N THR A 64 9.62 -6.47 -18.51
CA THR A 64 9.89 -7.74 -19.20
C THR A 64 9.60 -7.72 -20.69
N LEU A 65 8.79 -6.78 -21.17
CA LEU A 65 8.51 -6.59 -22.61
C LEU A 65 9.79 -6.54 -23.44
N GLU A 66 9.87 -7.38 -24.46
CA GLU A 66 11.01 -7.49 -25.39
C GLU A 66 11.09 -6.34 -26.42
N GLY A 67 10.12 -5.42 -26.38
CA GLY A 67 9.93 -4.30 -27.31
C GLY A 67 10.75 -3.04 -27.04
N GLY A 68 11.90 -3.16 -26.36
CA GLY A 68 12.75 -2.03 -25.99
C GLY A 68 13.28 -1.23 -27.19
N VAL A 69 13.69 0.02 -26.92
CA VAL A 69 14.32 0.92 -27.89
C VAL A 69 15.77 0.49 -28.09
N GLU A 70 16.21 0.36 -29.34
CA GLU A 70 17.61 0.08 -29.66
C GLU A 70 18.41 1.38 -29.65
N ILE A 71 19.39 1.48 -28.76
CA ILE A 71 20.30 2.62 -28.64
C ILE A 71 21.72 2.07 -28.77
N PHE A 72 22.42 2.48 -29.84
CA PHE A 72 23.79 2.01 -30.16
C PHE A 72 23.93 0.47 -30.16
N GLY A 73 22.98 -0.26 -30.76
CA GLY A 73 23.01 -1.72 -30.83
C GLY A 73 22.55 -2.45 -29.56
N LYS A 74 22.12 -1.72 -28.52
CA LYS A 74 21.62 -2.28 -27.26
C LYS A 74 20.14 -1.97 -27.10
N LYS A 75 19.32 -3.01 -26.87
CA LYS A 75 17.91 -2.84 -26.53
C LYS A 75 17.74 -2.42 -25.07
N ILE A 76 16.96 -1.37 -24.84
CA ILE A 76 16.72 -0.80 -23.52
C ILE A 76 15.21 -0.53 -23.39
N ASN A 77 14.61 -0.94 -22.27
CA ASN A 77 13.26 -0.47 -21.95
C ASN A 77 13.35 0.97 -21.46
N GLY A 78 12.68 1.88 -22.16
CA GLY A 78 12.65 3.31 -21.87
C GLY A 78 11.32 3.77 -21.26
N ALA A 79 10.59 2.86 -20.60
CA ALA A 79 9.35 3.20 -19.94
C ALA A 79 9.66 3.85 -18.58
N TYR A 80 9.14 5.05 -18.35
CA TYR A 80 9.13 5.65 -17.02
C TYR A 80 8.13 4.91 -16.14
N LEU A 81 8.58 4.57 -14.93
CA LEU A 81 7.77 3.87 -13.96
C LEU A 81 7.28 4.83 -12.88
N GLN A 82 6.14 4.54 -12.27
CA GLN A 82 5.59 5.37 -11.20
C GLN A 82 5.20 4.48 -10.02
N PRO A 83 5.95 4.52 -8.89
CA PRO A 83 5.67 3.68 -7.73
C PRO A 83 4.67 4.35 -6.77
N ILE A 84 3.59 4.95 -7.29
CA ILE A 84 2.67 5.78 -6.50
C ILE A 84 1.81 4.91 -5.58
N ALA A 85 1.22 3.84 -6.11
CA ALA A 85 0.40 2.93 -5.32
C ALA A 85 1.25 2.17 -4.30
N LEU A 86 2.50 1.83 -4.62
CA LEU A 86 3.48 1.29 -3.68
C LEU A 86 3.71 2.23 -2.48
N GLU A 87 3.99 3.51 -2.75
CA GLU A 87 4.24 4.50 -1.70
C GLU A 87 3.01 4.79 -0.85
N GLN A 88 1.84 4.94 -1.49
CA GLN A 88 0.59 5.16 -0.79
C GLN A 88 0.21 3.97 0.10
N ALA A 89 0.40 2.74 -0.40
CA ALA A 89 0.18 1.53 0.39
C ALA A 89 1.12 1.47 1.59
N ALA A 90 2.41 1.73 1.40
CA ALA A 90 3.40 1.75 2.48
C ALA A 90 3.07 2.80 3.56
N GLN A 91 2.58 3.98 3.17
CA GLN A 91 2.27 5.08 4.10
C GLN A 91 0.89 4.94 4.77
N SER A 92 0.05 4.01 4.32
CA SER A 92 -1.34 3.89 4.77
C SER A 92 -1.53 3.40 6.21
N GLY A 93 -0.54 2.72 6.78
CA GLY A 93 -0.67 2.05 8.07
C GLY A 93 -1.46 0.73 8.04
N HIS A 94 -1.87 0.23 6.87
CA HIS A 94 -2.60 -1.05 6.76
C HIS A 94 -1.71 -2.29 6.57
N PHE A 95 -0.39 -2.12 6.52
CA PHE A 95 0.59 -3.18 6.30
C PHE A 95 1.58 -3.24 7.46
N SER A 96 2.14 -4.44 7.72
CA SER A 96 3.18 -4.60 8.75
C SER A 96 4.46 -3.85 8.37
N SER A 97 5.28 -3.52 9.38
CA SER A 97 6.52 -2.76 9.19
C SER A 97 7.46 -3.37 8.15
N GLY A 98 7.61 -4.69 8.14
CA GLY A 98 8.46 -5.39 7.17
C GLY A 98 7.94 -5.26 5.73
N ILE A 99 6.62 -5.35 5.52
CA ILE A 99 6.03 -5.17 4.18
C ILE A 99 6.16 -3.70 3.75
N THR A 100 5.93 -2.76 4.65
CA THR A 100 6.11 -1.33 4.41
C THR A 100 7.54 -1.00 4.02
N GLU A 101 8.54 -1.54 4.71
CA GLU A 101 9.95 -1.36 4.37
C GLU A 101 10.28 -1.90 2.97
N ASP A 102 9.82 -3.11 2.65
CA ASP A 102 10.03 -3.71 1.34
C ASP A 102 9.37 -2.91 0.22
N MET A 103 8.14 -2.43 0.41
CA MET A 103 7.44 -1.55 -0.54
C MET A 103 8.20 -0.24 -0.76
N MET A 104 8.69 0.39 0.31
CA MET A 104 9.47 1.63 0.23
C MET A 104 10.82 1.42 -0.45
N LYS A 105 11.48 0.28 -0.20
CA LYS A 105 12.72 -0.08 -0.86
C LYS A 105 12.51 -0.26 -2.36
N LEU A 106 11.47 -1.01 -2.76
CA LEU A 106 11.13 -1.20 -4.16
C LEU A 106 10.78 0.11 -4.87
N SER A 107 10.03 1.01 -4.22
CA SER A 107 9.78 2.36 -4.74
C SER A 107 11.08 3.13 -5.01
N ARG A 108 12.07 3.06 -4.10
CA ARG A 108 13.38 3.72 -4.31
C ARG A 108 14.14 3.10 -5.48
N ASP A 109 14.13 1.78 -5.61
CA ASP A 109 14.78 1.09 -6.72
C ASP A 109 14.16 1.51 -8.07
N ILE A 110 12.83 1.64 -8.13
CA ILE A 110 12.10 2.15 -9.30
C ILE A 110 12.51 3.59 -9.62
N ARG A 111 12.54 4.49 -8.63
CA ARG A 111 12.98 5.88 -8.83
C ARG A 111 14.44 5.97 -9.30
N ALA A 112 15.31 5.07 -8.82
CA ALA A 112 16.70 5.00 -9.26
C ALA A 112 16.79 4.58 -10.73
N TYR A 113 15.97 3.62 -11.16
CA TYR A 113 15.85 3.25 -12.57
C TYR A 113 15.44 4.46 -13.44
N ASP A 114 14.43 5.22 -13.04
CA ASP A 114 14.00 6.43 -13.77
C ASP A 114 15.08 7.52 -13.81
N MET A 115 15.87 7.64 -12.74
CA MET A 115 17.02 8.54 -12.70
C MET A 115 18.09 8.13 -13.72
N TYR A 116 18.40 6.84 -13.82
CA TYR A 116 19.33 6.33 -14.82
C TYR A 116 18.80 6.46 -16.24
N LEU A 117 17.48 6.34 -16.44
CA LEU A 117 16.85 6.58 -17.73
C LEU A 117 17.00 8.04 -18.16
N THR A 118 16.77 8.96 -17.21
CA THR A 118 16.98 10.40 -17.43
C THR A 118 18.45 10.71 -17.76
N PHE A 119 19.38 10.09 -17.03
CA PHE A 119 20.81 10.23 -17.28
C PHE A 119 21.20 9.68 -18.67
N LEU A 120 20.64 8.54 -19.08
CA LEU A 120 20.83 7.98 -20.42
C LEU A 120 20.39 8.96 -21.51
N LEU A 121 19.18 9.54 -21.38
CA LEU A 121 18.67 10.51 -22.34
C LEU A 121 19.59 11.74 -22.45
N GLY A 122 20.08 12.25 -21.30
CA GLY A 122 21.07 13.32 -21.27
C GLY A 122 22.41 12.95 -21.92
N ALA A 123 22.90 11.72 -21.68
CA ALA A 123 24.13 11.23 -22.27
C ALA A 123 24.02 11.07 -23.80
N ILE A 124 22.87 10.62 -24.30
CA ILE A 124 22.57 10.54 -25.74
C ILE A 124 22.56 11.94 -26.36
N SER A 125 21.84 12.88 -25.73
CA SER A 125 21.77 14.28 -26.18
C SER A 125 23.15 14.92 -26.30
N ASN A 126 24.05 14.62 -25.37
CA ASN A 126 25.41 15.18 -25.35
C ASN A 126 26.41 14.40 -26.23
N GLY A 127 25.99 13.33 -26.91
CA GLY A 127 26.85 12.50 -27.75
C GLY A 127 27.98 11.77 -26.98
N ASN A 128 27.84 11.60 -25.66
CA ASN A 128 28.88 10.99 -24.83
C ASN A 128 28.69 9.47 -24.74
N LEU A 129 29.37 8.73 -25.63
CA LEU A 129 29.21 7.28 -25.76
C LEU A 129 29.67 6.48 -24.52
N GLN A 130 30.63 6.98 -23.75
CA GLN A 130 31.04 6.36 -22.48
C GLN A 130 29.95 6.49 -21.42
N ALA A 131 29.38 7.69 -21.28
CA ALA A 131 28.27 7.94 -20.35
C ALA A 131 27.02 7.13 -20.73
N VAL A 132 26.73 6.99 -22.02
CA VAL A 132 25.63 6.14 -22.51
C VAL A 132 25.84 4.69 -22.08
N ASN A 133 27.04 4.12 -22.30
CA ASN A 133 27.31 2.73 -21.92
C ASN A 133 27.16 2.50 -20.40
N LEU A 134 27.62 3.45 -19.59
CA LEU A 134 27.45 3.40 -18.13
C LEU A 134 25.98 3.46 -17.73
N ALA A 135 25.21 4.39 -18.32
CA ALA A 135 23.78 4.53 -18.03
C ALA A 135 23.01 3.24 -18.37
N ILE A 136 23.33 2.60 -19.50
CA ILE A 136 22.71 1.32 -19.91
C ILE A 136 23.02 0.20 -18.93
N ALA A 137 24.27 0.11 -18.45
CA ALA A 137 24.64 -0.89 -17.46
C ALA A 137 23.84 -0.71 -16.17
N ASN A 138 23.76 0.53 -15.65
CA ASN A 138 23.01 0.85 -14.45
C ASN A 138 21.50 0.59 -14.61
N LEU A 139 20.92 0.90 -15.77
CA LEU A 139 19.52 0.60 -16.08
C LEU A 139 19.22 -0.90 -16.05
N ASN A 140 20.10 -1.71 -16.64
CA ASN A 140 19.93 -3.16 -16.67
C ASN A 140 20.09 -3.77 -15.27
N GLU A 141 21.00 -3.25 -14.47
CA GLU A 141 21.18 -3.66 -13.07
C GLU A 141 19.94 -3.30 -12.23
N ALA A 142 19.48 -2.04 -12.30
CA ALA A 142 18.29 -1.60 -11.59
C ALA A 142 17.05 -2.39 -12.02
N LYS A 143 16.87 -2.61 -13.33
CA LYS A 143 15.81 -3.47 -13.87
C LYS A 143 15.84 -4.87 -13.24
N LYS A 144 17.02 -5.50 -13.15
CA LYS A 144 17.16 -6.83 -12.56
C LYS A 144 16.75 -6.83 -11.09
N VAL A 145 17.19 -5.83 -10.32
CA VAL A 145 16.84 -5.70 -8.90
C VAL A 145 15.32 -5.53 -8.72
N ILE A 146 14.69 -4.66 -9.50
CA ILE A 146 13.24 -4.43 -9.46
C ILE A 146 12.49 -5.74 -9.78
N LEU A 147 12.85 -6.41 -10.87
CA LEU A 147 12.20 -7.65 -11.30
C LEU A 147 12.36 -8.80 -10.29
N GLN A 148 13.46 -8.84 -9.55
CA GLN A 148 13.68 -9.82 -8.48
C GLN A 148 12.84 -9.53 -7.24
N ASN A 149 12.63 -8.25 -6.90
CA ASN A 149 11.93 -7.84 -5.69
C ASN A 149 10.40 -7.84 -5.85
N ILE A 150 9.87 -7.56 -7.06
CA ILE A 150 8.43 -7.48 -7.31
C ILE A 150 7.67 -8.75 -6.85
N PRO A 151 8.07 -9.98 -7.20
CA PRO A 151 7.35 -11.19 -6.78
C PRO A 151 7.28 -11.33 -5.26
N ALA A 152 8.38 -11.03 -4.56
CA ALA A 152 8.46 -11.13 -3.11
C ALA A 152 7.54 -10.11 -2.41
N VAL A 153 7.52 -8.86 -2.88
CA VAL A 153 6.60 -7.84 -2.36
C VAL A 153 5.15 -8.23 -2.64
N ARG A 154 4.86 -8.70 -3.87
CA ARG A 154 3.53 -9.13 -4.30
C ARG A 154 2.99 -10.28 -3.43
N GLU A 155 3.81 -11.26 -3.12
CA GLU A 155 3.42 -12.36 -2.24
C GLU A 155 3.07 -11.83 -0.84
N LYS A 156 3.91 -10.97 -0.28
CA LYS A 156 3.74 -10.42 1.07
C LYS A 156 2.51 -9.53 1.22
N ILE A 157 2.19 -8.66 0.26
CA ILE A 157 1.01 -7.78 0.34
C ILE A 157 -0.31 -8.55 0.33
N ASN A 158 -0.33 -9.72 -0.30
CA ASN A 158 -1.50 -10.59 -0.39
C ASN A 158 -1.72 -11.44 0.88
N GLN A 159 -0.71 -11.55 1.74
CA GLN A 159 -0.88 -12.25 3.02
C GLN A 159 -1.77 -11.42 3.96
N PRO A 160 -2.69 -12.04 4.72
CA PRO A 160 -3.39 -11.34 5.78
C PRO A 160 -2.37 -10.80 6.78
N ASN A 161 -2.61 -9.60 7.33
CA ASN A 161 -1.79 -9.09 8.44
C ASN A 161 -1.99 -10.05 9.62
N VAL A 162 -1.09 -11.01 9.78
CA VAL A 162 -0.99 -11.78 11.00
C VAL A 162 -0.30 -10.85 11.99
N SER A 163 -1.10 -10.14 12.77
CA SER A 163 -0.61 -9.33 13.88
C SER A 163 0.17 -10.22 14.83
N SER A 164 1.50 -10.10 14.79
CA SER A 164 2.41 -10.55 15.83
C SER A 164 2.41 -9.55 16.98
#